data_AF-A0A0P1I867-F1
#
_entry.id   AF-A0A0P1I867-F1
#
_cell.length_a   1.000
_cell.length_b   1.000
_cell.length_c   1.000
_cell.angle_alpha   90.00
_cell.angle_beta   90.00
_cell.angle_gamma   90.00
#
_symmetry.space_group_name_H-M   'P 1'
#
loop_
_entity.id
_entity.type
_entity.pdbx_description
1 polymer ?
#
loop_
_entity_poly.entity_id
_entity_poly.type
_entity_poly.pdbx_seq_one_letter_code
_entity_poly.pdbx_strand_id
1 'polypeptide(L)'
;MVNIKFSCNIMTLASVVGLSLITSDVALAEAEQKRHPVNCATAEGDLRAIAAEKKHAQDQQVESVISILPAGALLGLVTGTENKRLSMLAGDYVKALDDRAAEIKSKCGVQ
;
A
#
# COMPACT_ATOMS: atom_id res chain seq x y z
N MET A 1 20.48 39.00 21.85
CA MET A 1 19.77 38.42 20.68
C MET A 1 20.22 36.97 20.61
N VAL A 2 19.40 35.96 20.88
CA VAL A 2 18.22 35.54 20.11
C VAL A 2 16.99 35.38 21.00
N ASN A 3 15.86 35.82 20.46
CA ASN A 3 14.55 35.91 21.07
C ASN A 3 13.70 34.80 20.43
N ILE A 4 13.30 33.78 21.19
CA ILE A 4 12.26 32.82 20.78
C ILE A 4 11.22 32.76 21.90
N LYS A 5 10.07 33.29 21.53
CA LYS A 5 8.88 33.57 22.32
C LYS A 5 8.15 32.25 22.60
N PHE A 6 8.36 31.68 23.79
CA PHE A 6 7.52 30.61 24.31
C PHE A 6 6.13 31.19 24.60
N SER A 7 5.21 31.02 23.64
CA SER A 7 3.79 31.24 23.88
C SER A 7 3.25 30.05 24.67
N CYS A 8 3.50 30.10 25.97
CA CYS A 8 2.91 29.23 26.98
C CYS A 8 1.42 29.61 27.09
N ASN A 9 0.52 28.84 26.46
CA ASN A 9 -0.91 29.02 26.65
C ASN A 9 -1.49 27.86 27.46
N ILE A 10 -1.59 28.15 28.76
CA ILE A 10 -2.59 27.69 29.73
C ILE A 10 -2.57 26.21 30.10
N MET A 11 -1.75 25.97 31.12
CA MET A 11 -1.89 24.95 32.15
C MET A 11 -3.19 25.19 32.95
N THR A 12 -4.13 24.24 32.91
CA THR A 12 -5.21 24.14 33.92
C THR A 12 -5.24 22.72 34.50
N LEU A 13 -4.51 22.61 35.61
CA LEU A 13 -4.75 21.85 36.85
C LEU A 13 -5.63 20.58 36.86
N ALA A 14 -5.03 19.59 37.56
CA ALA A 14 -5.63 18.52 38.34
C ALA A 14 -6.09 17.24 37.61
N SER A 15 -5.25 16.21 37.60
CA SER A 15 -5.39 15.14 38.60
C SER A 15 -4.22 14.15 38.50
N VAL A 16 -3.86 13.63 39.65
CA VAL A 16 -2.72 12.76 39.93
C VAL A 16 -3.10 11.31 39.60
N VAL A 17 -2.56 10.74 38.52
CA VAL A 17 -2.25 9.29 38.45
C VAL A 17 -1.01 9.16 37.56
N GLY A 18 0.09 8.79 38.18
CA GLY A 18 1.29 8.38 37.46
C GLY A 18 1.00 7.10 36.68
N LEU A 19 0.93 7.23 35.36
CA LEU A 19 1.29 6.17 34.44
C LEU A 19 2.01 6.85 33.29
N SER A 20 3.34 6.86 33.34
CA SER A 20 4.17 7.28 32.22
C SER A 20 3.99 6.23 31.12
N LEU A 21 2.93 6.43 30.32
CA LEU A 21 2.81 5.78 29.03
C LEU A 21 3.91 6.39 28.17
N ILE A 22 4.94 5.58 27.95
CA ILE A 22 5.98 5.83 26.96
C ILE A 22 5.25 5.95 25.63
N THR A 23 4.96 7.17 25.19
CA THR A 23 4.53 7.43 23.82
C THR A 23 5.78 7.24 22.97
N SER A 24 6.09 5.99 22.67
CA SER A 24 7.04 5.65 21.63
C SER A 24 6.43 6.17 20.33
N ASP A 25 6.89 7.33 19.88
CA ASP A 25 6.71 7.76 18.50
C ASP A 25 7.41 6.71 17.62
N VAL A 26 6.69 5.64 17.28
CA VAL A 26 7.07 4.77 16.18
C VAL A 26 6.92 5.66 14.96
N ALA A 27 8.03 6.26 14.55
CA ALA A 27 8.16 6.81 13.21
C ALA A 27 7.94 5.63 12.25
N LEU A 28 6.70 5.45 11.79
CA LEU A 28 6.43 4.62 10.63
C LEU A 28 7.17 5.30 9.48
N ALA A 29 8.38 4.79 9.19
CA ALA A 29 8.98 5.00 7.91
C ALA A 29 8.01 4.40 6.89
N GLU A 30 7.23 5.26 6.22
CA GLU A 30 6.45 4.89 5.05
C GLU A 30 7.45 4.38 4.02
N ALA A 31 7.70 3.07 4.02
CA ALA A 31 8.42 2.44 2.94
C ALA A 31 7.58 2.69 1.69
N GLU A 32 7.99 3.66 0.87
CA GLU A 32 7.43 3.89 -0.45
C GLU A 32 7.42 2.55 -1.18
N GLN A 33 6.23 1.94 -1.28
CA GLN A 33 6.09 0.63 -1.87
C GLN A 33 6.26 0.77 -3.38
N LYS A 34 7.51 0.64 -3.84
CA LYS A 34 7.84 0.69 -5.26
C LYS A 34 7.25 -0.54 -5.93
N ARG A 35 6.47 -0.30 -6.99
CA ARG A 35 5.97 -1.36 -7.86
C ARG A 35 7.15 -2.17 -8.39
N HIS A 36 6.96 -3.47 -8.59
CA HIS A 36 8.03 -4.27 -9.18
C HIS A 36 8.35 -3.72 -10.58
N PRO A 37 9.62 -3.73 -11.00
CA PRO A 37 9.98 -3.34 -12.36
C PRO A 37 9.33 -4.30 -13.37
N VAL A 38 9.03 -3.80 -14.57
CA VAL A 38 8.55 -4.67 -15.66
C VAL A 38 9.72 -5.53 -16.13
N ASN A 39 9.50 -6.84 -16.23
CA ASN A 39 10.47 -7.78 -16.76
C ASN A 39 9.89 -8.48 -17.99
N CYS A 40 10.44 -8.18 -19.18
CA CYS A 40 9.91 -8.73 -20.42
C CYS A 40 10.18 -10.23 -20.60
N ALA A 41 11.14 -10.81 -19.87
CA ALA A 41 11.38 -12.25 -19.88
C ALA A 41 10.22 -13.03 -19.21
N THR A 42 9.43 -12.38 -18.34
CA THR A 42 8.31 -12.98 -17.63
C THR A 42 6.96 -12.42 -18.04
N ALA A 43 6.89 -11.56 -19.07
CA ALA A 43 5.70 -10.79 -19.42
C ALA A 43 4.45 -11.67 -19.63
N GLU A 44 4.56 -12.81 -20.32
CA GLU A 44 3.43 -13.71 -20.50
C GLU A 44 2.94 -14.32 -19.17
N GLY A 45 3.86 -14.67 -18.28
CA GLY A 45 3.54 -15.15 -16.94
C GLY A 45 2.85 -14.09 -16.10
N ASP A 46 3.37 -12.87 -16.15
CA ASP A 46 2.81 -11.71 -15.44
C ASP A 46 1.40 -11.38 -15.94
N LEU A 47 1.17 -11.40 -17.25
CA LEU A 47 -0.15 -11.19 -17.85
C LEU A 47 -1.15 -12.29 -17.48
N ARG A 48 -0.70 -13.56 -17.41
CA ARG A 48 -1.54 -14.66 -16.93
C ARG A 48 -1.92 -14.50 -15.46
N ALA A 49 -0.96 -14.13 -14.62
CA ALA A 49 -1.21 -13.88 -13.20
C ALA A 49 -2.20 -12.72 -13.03
N ILE A 50 -2.00 -11.60 -13.73
CA ILE A 50 -2.91 -10.45 -13.73
C ILE A 50 -4.31 -10.85 -14.18
N ALA A 51 -4.45 -11.64 -15.26
CA ALA A 51 -5.75 -12.04 -15.78
C ALA A 51 -6.52 -12.95 -14.80
N ALA A 52 -5.84 -13.95 -14.22
CA ALA A 52 -6.43 -14.83 -13.22
C ALA A 52 -6.88 -14.05 -11.99
N GLU A 53 -6.07 -13.09 -11.56
CA GLU A 53 -6.33 -12.28 -10.40
C GLU A 53 -7.42 -11.24 -10.62
N LYS A 54 -7.48 -10.63 -11.81
CA LYS A 54 -8.58 -9.74 -12.19
C LYS A 54 -9.92 -10.47 -12.12
N LYS A 55 -9.99 -11.69 -12.67
CA LYS A 55 -11.20 -12.52 -12.57
C LYS A 55 -11.57 -12.79 -11.12
N HIS A 56 -10.59 -13.17 -10.30
CA HIS A 56 -10.80 -13.41 -8.87
C HIS A 56 -11.30 -12.17 -8.14
N ALA A 57 -10.71 -10.99 -8.39
CA ALA A 57 -11.11 -9.73 -7.77
C ALA A 57 -12.51 -9.25 -8.21
N GLN A 58 -12.93 -9.56 -9.44
CA GLN A 58 -14.27 -9.26 -9.94
C GLN A 58 -15.33 -10.19 -9.33
N ASP A 59 -14.99 -11.47 -9.15
CA ASP A 59 -15.88 -12.48 -8.58
C ASP A 59 -16.03 -12.32 -7.05
N GLN A 60 -14.98 -11.86 -6.36
CA GLN A 60 -14.91 -11.79 -4.89
C GLN A 60 -14.93 -10.36 -4.34
N GLN A 61 -15.87 -9.51 -4.78
CA GLN A 61 -16.03 -8.10 -4.35
C GLN A 61 -16.15 -7.84 -2.82
N VAL A 62 -15.93 -8.85 -1.97
CA VAL A 62 -16.24 -8.85 -0.53
C VAL A 62 -15.04 -9.26 0.34
N GLU A 63 -13.99 -9.88 -0.18
CA GLU A 63 -12.93 -10.45 0.68
C GLU A 63 -11.67 -9.57 0.69
N SER A 64 -11.33 -9.06 1.87
CA SER A 64 -10.23 -8.11 2.15
C SER A 64 -8.81 -8.72 1.97
N VAL A 65 -8.68 -9.79 1.20
CA VAL A 65 -7.46 -10.63 1.06
C VAL A 65 -6.71 -10.29 -0.24
N ILE A 66 -6.64 -9.01 -0.57
CA ILE A 66 -6.12 -8.49 -1.86
C ILE A 66 -4.58 -8.57 -1.97
N SER A 67 -3.91 -9.38 -1.13
CA SER A 67 -2.50 -9.16 -0.81
C SER A 67 -1.60 -10.37 -0.68
N ILE A 68 -2.11 -11.55 -0.96
CA ILE A 68 -1.29 -12.79 -1.03
C ILE A 68 -1.32 -13.33 -2.46
N LEU A 69 -1.68 -12.48 -3.42
CA LEU A 69 -1.84 -12.89 -4.79
C LEU A 69 -0.64 -12.44 -5.64
N PRO A 70 -0.19 -13.25 -6.61
CA PRO A 70 1.02 -12.98 -7.38
C PRO A 70 1.03 -11.63 -8.12
N ALA A 71 -0.10 -11.17 -8.66
CA ALA A 71 -0.16 -9.87 -9.34
C ALA A 71 -0.20 -8.69 -8.37
N GLY A 72 -0.66 -8.89 -7.13
CA GLY A 72 -0.50 -7.91 -6.05
C GLY A 72 0.97 -7.55 -5.81
N ALA A 73 1.87 -8.53 -5.91
CA ALA A 73 3.31 -8.28 -5.85
C ALA A 73 3.78 -7.37 -7.01
N LEU A 74 3.24 -7.53 -8.22
CA LEU A 74 3.57 -6.65 -9.36
C LEU A 74 3.19 -5.18 -9.10
N LEU A 75 2.11 -4.97 -8.36
CA LEU A 75 1.67 -3.65 -7.85
C LEU A 75 2.46 -3.17 -6.64
N GLY A 76 3.48 -3.93 -6.25
CA GLY A 76 4.33 -3.65 -5.12
C GLY A 76 3.70 -4.06 -3.81
N LEU A 77 2.51 -4.67 -3.75
CA LEU A 77 1.78 -5.06 -2.53
C LEU A 77 2.37 -6.32 -1.85
N VAL A 78 3.67 -6.34 -1.56
CA VAL A 78 4.37 -7.42 -0.84
C VAL A 78 4.01 -7.52 0.64
N THR A 79 4.24 -8.69 1.23
CA THR A 79 3.85 -9.07 2.60
C THR A 79 4.37 -8.04 3.60
N GLY A 80 3.48 -7.50 4.46
CA GLY A 80 3.81 -6.45 5.43
C GLY A 80 3.28 -5.03 5.12
N THR A 81 2.48 -4.83 4.07
CA THR A 81 1.78 -3.54 3.81
C THR A 81 0.27 -3.61 4.02
N GLU A 82 -0.12 -4.31 5.08
CA GLU A 82 -1.50 -4.71 5.38
C GLU A 82 -2.48 -3.54 5.29
N ASN A 83 -2.13 -2.35 5.75
CA ASN A 83 -3.01 -1.18 5.65
C ASN A 83 -3.34 -0.77 4.20
N LYS A 84 -2.34 -0.68 3.31
CA LYS A 84 -2.57 -0.31 1.90
C LYS A 84 -3.35 -1.38 1.15
N ARG A 85 -3.12 -2.65 1.52
CA ARG A 85 -3.82 -3.81 0.99
C ARG A 85 -5.30 -3.82 1.39
N LEU A 86 -5.58 -3.59 2.68
CA LEU A 86 -6.94 -3.52 3.24
C LEU A 86 -7.70 -2.28 2.77
N SER A 87 -6.99 -1.20 2.43
CA SER A 87 -7.60 0.06 2.00
C SER A 87 -7.99 0.11 0.52
N MET A 88 -7.52 -0.84 -0.31
CA MET A 88 -7.90 -0.86 -1.72
C MET A 88 -9.27 -1.51 -1.89
N LEU A 89 -10.19 -0.83 -2.57
CA LEU A 89 -11.45 -1.43 -2.98
C LEU A 89 -11.22 -2.37 -4.18
N ALA A 90 -12.05 -3.41 -4.32
CA ALA A 90 -11.93 -4.36 -5.43
C ALA A 90 -11.92 -3.67 -6.81
N GLY A 91 -12.69 -2.59 -6.98
CA GLY A 91 -12.69 -1.78 -8.20
C GLY A 91 -11.36 -1.07 -8.48
N ASP A 92 -10.77 -0.44 -7.46
CA ASP A 92 -9.46 0.21 -7.58
C ASP A 92 -8.35 -0.82 -7.84
N TYR A 93 -8.51 -2.01 -7.27
CA TYR A 93 -7.60 -3.12 -7.49
C TYR A 93 -7.62 -3.63 -8.92
N VAL A 94 -8.81 -3.89 -9.46
CA VAL A 94 -9.00 -4.29 -10.87
C VAL A 94 -8.41 -3.24 -11.81
N LYS A 95 -8.63 -1.95 -11.52
CA LYS A 95 -8.05 -0.87 -12.31
C LYS A 95 -6.52 -0.87 -12.27
N ALA A 96 -5.92 -1.05 -11.09
CA ALA A 96 -4.47 -1.11 -10.95
C ALA A 96 -3.86 -2.31 -11.71
N LEU A 97 -4.55 -3.45 -11.73
CA LEU A 97 -4.18 -4.62 -12.51
C LEU A 97 -4.23 -4.34 -14.03
N ASP A 98 -5.26 -3.65 -14.51
CA ASP A 98 -5.39 -3.26 -15.91
C ASP A 98 -4.29 -2.26 -16.33
N ASP A 99 -4.04 -1.24 -15.51
CA ASP A 99 -2.97 -0.28 -15.73
C ASP A 99 -1.61 -0.97 -15.81
N ARG A 100 -1.39 -1.97 -14.94
CA ARG A 100 -0.16 -2.75 -14.94
C ARG A 100 -0.02 -3.65 -16.16
N ALA A 101 -1.10 -4.31 -16.59
CA ALA A 101 -1.10 -5.09 -17.82
C ALA A 101 -0.79 -4.20 -19.04
N ALA A 102 -1.40 -3.02 -19.12
CA ALA A 102 -1.13 -2.06 -20.18
C ALA A 102 0.33 -1.60 -20.18
N GLU A 103 0.92 -1.35 -19.01
CA GLU A 103 2.34 -1.02 -18.87
C GLU A 103 3.24 -2.15 -19.40
N ILE A 104 2.95 -3.41 -19.02
CA ILE A 104 3.73 -4.58 -19.48
C ILE A 104 3.62 -4.74 -20.99
N LYS A 105 2.41 -4.66 -21.54
CA LYS A 105 2.16 -4.75 -22.99
C LYS A 105 2.91 -3.67 -23.76
N SER A 106 2.80 -2.42 -23.30
CA SER A 106 3.47 -1.28 -23.92
C SER A 106 5.00 -1.39 -23.88
N LYS A 107 5.58 -1.80 -22.74
CA LYS A 107 7.04 -1.89 -22.58
C LYS A 107 7.66 -3.11 -23.26
N CYS A 108 6.95 -4.23 -23.31
CA CYS A 108 7.47 -5.49 -23.81
C CYS A 108 7.00 -5.83 -25.23
N GLY A 109 6.10 -5.04 -25.83
CA GLY A 109 5.62 -5.27 -27.19
C GLY A 109 4.74 -6.52 -27.33
N VAL A 110 4.10 -6.95 -26.24
CA VAL A 110 3.22 -8.12 -26.18
C VAL A 110 1.76 -7.67 -26.11
N GLN A 111 0.84 -8.47 -26.67
CA GLN A 111 -0.60 -8.15 -26.74
C GLN A 111 -1.43 -8.93 -25.73
#